data_AF-A0A5N6KYF4-F1
#
_entry.id   AF-A0A5N6KYF4-F1
#
_cell.length_a   1.000
_cell.length_b   1.000
_cell.length_c   1.000
_cell.angle_alpha   90.00
_cell.angle_beta   90.00
_cell.angle_gamma   90.00
#
_symmetry.space_group_name_H-M   'P 1'
#
loop_
_entity.id
_entity.type
_entity.pdbx_description
1 polymer ?
#
loop_
_entity_poly.entity_id
_entity_poly.type
_entity_poly.pdbx_seq_one_letter_code
_entity_poly.pdbx_strand_id
1 'polypeptide(L)'
;MVDAQRLVTVSSSWMFRMLAYIFLRWPIPPILIALFIIYLAGFTWITLTTTSYNVIADDIAIVTKPALVKDAGSIVTKPNAKPNGRDADIDDVGKPLLGPDGEQLEELDVRETVYVEQKRPRTARSLLHGLPSPSSSTISVGSLLVNVVLLLMILDYCYRSRIWYPAHDLSFSRLGYVSHKTANILVREPDQAQLPLLLSYRFAHRPRHHAFSQFDGAWKHAATVDSLTNKTDFTAALTIADLQPDTRYQYILSNNHKGTPRRRARRAVRRPARVRRDALPAAAGYRGALAA
;
A
#
# COMPACT_ATOMS: atom_id res chain seq x y z
N MET A 1 -18.21 -20.57 7.45
CA MET A 1 -16.86 -20.01 7.17
C MET A 1 -16.68 -19.51 5.73
N VAL A 2 -17.15 -20.25 4.72
CA VAL A 2 -16.98 -19.89 3.30
C VAL A 2 -17.58 -18.51 2.94
N ASP A 3 -18.70 -18.11 3.56
CA ASP A 3 -19.33 -16.81 3.26
C ASP A 3 -18.55 -15.60 3.77
N ALA A 4 -17.88 -15.71 4.91
CA ALA A 4 -17.00 -14.66 5.43
C ALA A 4 -15.79 -14.43 4.49
N GLN A 5 -15.19 -15.51 4.00
CA GLN A 5 -14.09 -15.43 3.03
C GLN A 5 -14.52 -14.82 1.69
N ARG A 6 -15.73 -15.14 1.23
CA ARG A 6 -16.32 -14.51 0.04
C ARG A 6 -16.51 -13.00 0.24
N LEU A 7 -17.03 -12.58 1.39
CA LEU A 7 -17.19 -11.16 1.71
C LEU A 7 -15.84 -10.43 1.70
N VAL A 8 -14.81 -11.01 2.33
CA VAL A 8 -13.44 -10.45 2.35
C VAL A 8 -12.86 -10.35 0.95
N THR A 9 -13.06 -11.36 0.10
CA THR A 9 -12.56 -11.37 -1.28
C THR A 9 -13.26 -10.32 -2.15
N VAL A 10 -14.57 -10.15 -1.97
CA VAL A 10 -15.34 -9.10 -2.68
C VAL A 10 -14.92 -7.72 -2.22
N SER A 11 -14.85 -7.50 -0.91
CA SER A 11 -14.53 -6.19 -0.35
C SER A 11 -13.11 -5.78 -0.72
N SER A 12 -12.14 -6.70 -0.62
CA SER A 12 -10.76 -6.46 -1.05
C SER A 12 -10.66 -6.17 -2.55
N SER A 13 -11.33 -6.93 -3.43
CA SER A 13 -11.31 -6.65 -4.87
C SER A 13 -11.96 -5.30 -5.20
N TRP A 14 -13.07 -4.95 -4.57
CA TRP A 14 -13.76 -3.70 -4.83
C TRP A 14 -12.96 -2.49 -4.31
N MET A 15 -12.42 -2.60 -3.10
CA MET A 15 -11.54 -1.59 -2.50
C MET A 15 -10.28 -1.39 -3.34
N PHE A 16 -9.66 -2.48 -3.80
CA PHE A 16 -8.48 -2.43 -4.68
C PHE A 16 -8.79 -1.68 -5.98
N ARG A 17 -9.90 -1.99 -6.65
CA ARG A 17 -10.30 -1.31 -7.90
C ARG A 17 -10.58 0.17 -7.70
N MET A 18 -11.31 0.54 -6.64
CA MET A 18 -11.60 1.94 -6.32
C MET A 18 -10.33 2.72 -5.97
N LEU A 19 -9.47 2.16 -5.11
CA LEU A 19 -8.22 2.81 -4.73
C LEU A 19 -7.22 2.85 -5.89
N ALA A 20 -7.20 1.86 -6.79
CA ALA A 20 -6.37 1.87 -7.98
C ALA A 20 -6.76 3.03 -8.91
N TYR A 21 -8.06 3.25 -9.15
CA TYR A 21 -8.54 4.37 -9.95
C TYR A 21 -8.17 5.72 -9.33
N ILE A 22 -8.34 5.87 -8.01
CA ILE A 22 -7.93 7.09 -7.31
C ILE A 22 -6.41 7.26 -7.36
N PHE A 23 -5.63 6.17 -7.21
CA PHE A 23 -4.17 6.22 -7.22
C PHE A 23 -3.58 6.69 -8.54
N LEU A 24 -4.12 6.21 -9.66
CA LEU A 24 -3.76 6.66 -11.00
C LEU A 24 -3.98 8.17 -11.19
N ARG A 25 -4.80 8.79 -10.34
CA ARG A 25 -5.07 10.23 -10.36
C ARG A 25 -4.42 11.01 -9.20
N TRP A 26 -4.15 10.37 -8.06
CA TRP A 26 -3.71 11.00 -6.82
C TRP A 26 -2.73 10.10 -6.05
N PRO A 27 -1.61 10.62 -5.51
CA PRO A 27 -0.64 9.79 -4.80
C PRO A 27 -1.24 9.16 -3.53
N ILE A 28 -1.42 7.84 -3.54
CA ILE A 28 -1.97 7.01 -2.44
C ILE A 28 -1.01 5.81 -2.18
N PRO A 29 -0.89 5.30 -0.93
CA PRO A 29 0.30 4.59 -0.42
C PRO A 29 0.45 3.11 -0.84
N PRO A 30 1.50 2.38 -0.35
CA PRO A 30 1.74 0.93 -0.56
C PRO A 30 0.62 -0.06 -0.20
N ILE A 31 -0.51 0.41 0.34
CA ILE A 31 -1.66 -0.41 0.77
C ILE A 31 -2.26 -1.22 -0.39
N LEU A 32 -2.14 -0.73 -1.63
CA LEU A 32 -2.65 -1.39 -2.84
C LEU A 32 -2.06 -2.80 -3.04
N ILE A 33 -0.77 -2.96 -2.76
CA ILE A 33 -0.09 -4.26 -2.90
C ILE A 33 -0.63 -5.24 -1.85
N ALA A 34 -0.81 -4.79 -0.61
CA ALA A 34 -1.37 -5.63 0.46
C ALA A 34 -2.81 -6.07 0.14
N LEU A 35 -3.65 -5.15 -0.35
CA LEU A 35 -5.02 -5.47 -0.77
C LEU A 35 -5.08 -6.50 -1.90
N PHE A 36 -4.17 -6.40 -2.88
CA PHE A 36 -4.06 -7.39 -3.95
C PHE A 36 -3.62 -8.77 -3.43
N ILE A 37 -2.65 -8.83 -2.49
CA ILE A 37 -2.19 -10.08 -1.90
C ILE A 37 -3.32 -10.77 -1.11
N ILE A 38 -4.07 -10.01 -0.30
CA ILE A 38 -5.23 -10.53 0.45
C ILE A 38 -6.29 -11.06 -0.52
N TYR A 39 -6.58 -10.31 -1.58
CA TYR A 39 -7.49 -10.75 -2.63
C TYR A 39 -7.03 -12.05 -3.29
N LEU A 40 -5.74 -12.15 -3.66
CA LEU A 40 -5.19 -13.32 -4.34
C LEU A 40 -5.28 -14.57 -3.46
N ALA A 41 -4.96 -14.46 -2.16
CA ALA A 41 -5.08 -15.56 -1.21
C ALA A 41 -6.55 -16.02 -1.03
N GLY A 42 -7.49 -15.08 -0.97
CA GLY A 42 -8.91 -15.39 -0.93
C GLY A 42 -9.41 -16.04 -2.22
N PHE A 43 -8.98 -15.52 -3.37
CA PHE A 43 -9.31 -16.03 -4.69
C PHE A 43 -8.84 -17.48 -4.86
N THR A 44 -7.57 -17.77 -4.54
CA THR A 44 -7.01 -19.12 -4.67
C THR A 44 -7.71 -20.11 -3.73
N TRP A 45 -7.94 -19.71 -2.48
CA TRP A 45 -8.66 -20.55 -1.51
C TRP A 45 -10.08 -20.89 -2.00
N ILE A 46 -10.83 -19.89 -2.48
CA ILE A 46 -12.17 -20.12 -3.00
C ILE A 46 -12.12 -21.00 -4.25
N THR A 47 -11.19 -20.77 -5.19
CA THR A 47 -11.09 -21.62 -6.38
C THR A 47 -10.79 -23.08 -6.07
N LEU A 48 -9.99 -23.36 -5.04
CA LEU A 48 -9.62 -24.73 -4.66
C LEU A 48 -10.73 -25.44 -3.85
N THR A 49 -11.54 -24.69 -3.11
CA THR A 49 -12.56 -25.26 -2.21
C THR A 49 -13.97 -25.29 -2.81
N THR A 50 -14.24 -24.54 -3.87
CA THR A 50 -15.56 -24.56 -4.50
C THR A 50 -15.67 -25.59 -5.62
N THR A 51 -16.61 -26.51 -5.48
CA THR A 51 -17.00 -27.45 -6.53
C THR A 51 -17.89 -26.77 -7.58
N SER A 52 -17.81 -27.25 -8.82
CA SER A 52 -18.60 -26.74 -9.97
C SER A 52 -20.05 -27.22 -9.97
N TYR A 53 -20.39 -28.17 -9.09
CA TYR A 53 -21.66 -28.86 -9.04
C TYR A 53 -22.42 -28.53 -7.75
N ASN A 54 -23.74 -28.45 -7.85
CA ASN A 54 -24.63 -28.38 -6.70
C ASN A 54 -25.21 -29.77 -6.45
N VAL A 55 -25.15 -30.24 -5.21
CA VAL A 55 -25.81 -31.50 -4.80
C VAL A 55 -27.29 -31.18 -4.59
N ILE A 56 -28.17 -31.77 -5.40
CA ILE A 56 -29.62 -31.50 -5.34
C ILE A 56 -30.31 -32.48 -4.39
N ALA A 57 -29.92 -33.75 -4.48
CA ALA A 57 -30.48 -34.83 -3.69
C ALA A 57 -29.39 -35.86 -3.40
N ASP A 58 -29.46 -36.42 -2.20
CA ASP A 58 -28.59 -37.48 -1.71
C ASP A 58 -29.49 -38.63 -1.27
N ASP A 59 -29.48 -39.71 -2.05
CA ASP A 59 -30.27 -40.90 -1.78
C ASP A 59 -29.38 -42.00 -1.21
N ILE A 60 -29.73 -42.48 -0.02
CA ILE A 60 -29.02 -43.55 0.68
C ILE A 60 -29.80 -44.85 0.49
N ALA A 61 -29.30 -45.75 -0.36
CA ALA A 61 -29.87 -47.08 -0.56
C ALA A 61 -29.14 -48.09 0.35
N ILE A 62 -29.85 -48.60 1.35
CA ILE A 62 -29.37 -49.67 2.23
C ILE A 62 -29.70 -51.00 1.56
N VAL A 63 -28.69 -51.71 1.07
CA VAL A 63 -28.87 -53.04 0.48
C VAL A 63 -28.31 -54.08 1.45
N THR A 64 -29.18 -54.83 2.11
CA THR A 64 -28.79 -55.98 2.93
C THR A 64 -28.46 -57.15 2.02
N LYS A 65 -27.22 -57.64 2.10
CA LYS A 65 -26.78 -58.86 1.43
C LYS A 65 -26.41 -59.89 2.50
N PRO A 66 -26.67 -61.19 2.30
CA PRO A 66 -26.20 -62.21 3.24
C PRO A 66 -24.67 -62.17 3.30
N ALA A 67 -24.10 -62.14 4.51
CA ALA A 67 -22.66 -62.13 4.73
C ALA A 67 -22.08 -63.50 4.38
N LEU A 68 -21.25 -63.56 3.34
CA LEU A 68 -20.65 -64.81 2.85
C LEU A 68 -19.25 -65.02 3.44
N VAL A 69 -18.87 -66.28 3.70
CA VAL A 69 -17.49 -66.65 4.03
C VAL A 69 -16.60 -66.32 2.83
N LYS A 70 -15.81 -65.24 2.95
CA LYS A 70 -15.04 -64.69 1.82
C LYS A 70 -13.71 -65.39 1.54
N ASP A 71 -13.09 -66.12 2.49
CA ASP A 71 -11.87 -66.92 2.25
C ASP A 71 -11.59 -67.90 3.40
N ALA A 72 -10.95 -69.04 3.11
CA ALA A 72 -10.57 -70.09 4.09
C ALA A 72 -9.49 -69.66 5.13
N GLY A 73 -9.11 -68.37 5.17
CA GLY A 73 -8.07 -67.85 6.07
C GLY A 73 -8.43 -66.57 6.84
N SER A 74 -9.61 -65.97 6.62
CA SER A 74 -9.99 -64.73 7.30
C SER A 74 -10.72 -65.01 8.61
N ILE A 75 -9.95 -65.29 9.67
CA ILE A 75 -10.44 -65.32 11.05
C ILE A 75 -10.79 -63.89 11.47
N VAL A 76 -12.04 -63.48 11.30
CA VAL A 76 -12.58 -62.32 12.04
C VAL A 76 -12.82 -62.80 13.47
N THR A 77 -11.77 -62.77 14.28
CA THR A 77 -11.82 -63.13 15.70
C THR A 77 -12.65 -62.09 16.44
N LYS A 78 -13.86 -62.45 16.88
CA LYS A 78 -14.55 -61.73 17.96
C LYS A 78 -13.62 -61.73 19.19
N PRO A 79 -13.54 -60.66 20.02
CA PRO A 79 -12.50 -60.53 21.04
C PRO A 79 -12.50 -61.55 22.19
N ASN A 80 -13.39 -62.54 22.22
CA ASN A 80 -13.53 -63.47 23.35
C ASN A 80 -14.10 -64.85 22.99
N ALA A 81 -13.68 -65.47 21.88
CA ALA A 81 -14.00 -66.87 21.61
C ALA A 81 -12.73 -67.73 21.58
N LYS A 82 -12.68 -68.76 22.45
CA LYS A 82 -11.58 -69.75 22.47
C LYS A 82 -11.44 -70.41 21.08
N PRO A 83 -10.21 -70.56 20.55
CA PRO A 83 -10.02 -71.20 19.26
C PRO A 83 -10.11 -72.72 19.48
N ASN A 84 -11.27 -73.32 19.22
CA ASN A 84 -11.32 -74.75 18.98
C ASN A 84 -11.04 -74.96 17.50
N GLY A 85 -9.86 -75.50 17.21
CA GLY A 85 -9.41 -75.83 15.86
C GLY A 85 -10.38 -76.78 15.18
N ARG A 86 -11.08 -76.26 14.17
CA ARG A 86 -11.52 -77.02 13.01
C ARG A 86 -11.10 -76.21 11.81
N ASP A 87 -10.25 -76.81 11.00
CA ASP A 87 -9.80 -76.26 9.73
C ASP A 87 -11.06 -76.05 8.88
N ALA A 88 -11.28 -74.82 8.41
CA ALA A 88 -12.39 -74.51 7.53
C ALA A 88 -12.14 -75.22 6.19
N ASP A 89 -12.99 -76.18 5.84
CA ASP A 89 -12.96 -76.83 4.53
C ASP A 89 -13.12 -75.77 3.43
N ILE A 90 -12.38 -75.93 2.33
CA ILE A 90 -12.41 -75.03 1.17
C ILE A 90 -13.84 -74.96 0.56
N ASP A 91 -14.68 -75.96 0.86
CA ASP A 91 -16.08 -76.06 0.43
C ASP A 91 -17.07 -75.14 1.20
N ASP A 92 -16.60 -74.40 2.22
CA ASP A 92 -17.42 -73.44 2.98
C ASP A 92 -17.37 -72.00 2.43
N VAL A 93 -16.49 -71.73 1.46
CA VAL A 93 -16.40 -70.44 0.78
C VAL A 93 -17.70 -70.17 0.01
N GLY A 94 -18.36 -69.05 0.30
CA GLY A 94 -19.63 -68.68 -0.33
C GLY A 94 -20.90 -69.18 0.37
N LYS A 95 -20.81 -69.77 1.57
CA LYS A 95 -22.00 -70.02 2.41
C LYS A 95 -22.32 -68.81 3.30
N PRO A 96 -23.61 -68.54 3.59
CA PRO A 96 -24.01 -67.47 4.51
C PRO A 96 -23.53 -67.80 5.93
N LEU A 97 -22.90 -66.83 6.60
CA LEU A 97 -22.42 -66.95 7.97
C LEU A 97 -23.61 -67.04 8.94
N LEU A 98 -23.60 -68.04 9.83
CA LEU A 98 -24.62 -68.18 10.88
C LEU A 98 -24.18 -67.52 12.19
N GLY A 99 -25.09 -66.78 12.80
CA GLY A 99 -24.94 -66.21 14.13
C GLY A 99 -25.06 -67.27 15.24
N PRO A 100 -24.83 -66.87 16.50
CA PRO A 100 -24.89 -67.78 17.67
C PRO A 100 -26.24 -68.48 17.83
N ASP A 101 -27.31 -67.86 17.33
CA ASP A 101 -28.69 -68.30 17.48
C ASP A 101 -29.24 -68.97 16.19
N GLY A 102 -28.38 -69.21 15.19
CA GLY A 102 -28.74 -69.86 13.92
C GLY A 102 -29.26 -68.92 12.82
N GLU A 103 -29.26 -67.60 13.05
CA GLU A 103 -29.70 -66.59 12.07
C GLU A 103 -28.58 -66.24 11.06
N GLN A 104 -28.93 -65.98 9.81
CA GLN A 104 -27.97 -65.55 8.79
C GLN A 104 -27.48 -64.14 9.09
N LEU A 105 -26.17 -63.94 9.18
CA LEU A 105 -25.58 -62.62 9.35
C LEU A 105 -25.76 -61.83 8.05
N GLU A 106 -26.36 -60.64 8.13
CA GLU A 106 -26.51 -59.73 6.99
C GLU A 106 -25.34 -58.72 6.99
N GLU A 107 -24.64 -58.62 5.85
CA GLU A 107 -23.67 -57.55 5.59
C GLU A 107 -24.43 -56.32 5.07
N LEU A 108 -24.32 -55.21 5.79
CA LEU A 108 -24.98 -53.94 5.47
C LEU A 108 -24.16 -53.19 4.41
N ASP A 109 -24.53 -53.30 3.14
CA ASP A 109 -23.90 -52.57 2.04
C ASP A 109 -24.64 -51.24 1.83
N VAL A 110 -24.05 -50.13 2.27
CA VAL A 110 -24.63 -48.79 2.17
C VAL A 110 -24.16 -48.14 0.87
N ARG A 111 -25.07 -47.97 -0.09
CA ARG A 111 -24.77 -47.36 -1.40
C ARG A 111 -25.36 -45.96 -1.47
N GLU A 112 -24.49 -44.96 -1.51
CA GLU A 112 -24.85 -43.54 -1.64
C GLU A 112 -24.86 -43.14 -3.12
N THR A 113 -25.99 -42.63 -3.60
CA THR A 113 -26.11 -42.09 -4.97
C THR A 113 -26.44 -40.61 -4.92
N VAL A 114 -25.47 -39.78 -5.34
CA VAL A 114 -25.56 -38.32 -5.30
C VAL A 114 -25.94 -37.76 -6.68
N TYR A 115 -27.04 -37.01 -6.74
CA TYR A 115 -27.47 -36.31 -7.96
C TYR A 115 -26.90 -34.88 -8.00
N VAL A 116 -26.10 -34.60 -9.03
CA VAL A 116 -25.36 -33.33 -9.17
C VAL A 116 -25.78 -32.54 -10.42
N GLU A 117 -26.06 -31.24 -10.25
CA GLU A 117 -26.32 -30.29 -11.34
C GLU A 117 -25.18 -29.28 -11.48
N GLN A 118 -24.84 -28.90 -12.72
CA GLN A 118 -23.85 -27.86 -12.99
C GLN A 118 -24.36 -26.48 -12.57
N LYS A 119 -23.55 -25.75 -11.80
CA LYS A 119 -23.90 -24.39 -11.36
C LYS A 119 -23.95 -23.44 -12.56
N ARG A 120 -24.97 -22.58 -12.64
CA ARG A 120 -25.06 -21.59 -13.75
C ARG A 120 -24.00 -20.49 -13.63
N PRO A 121 -23.37 -20.06 -14.75
CA PRO A 121 -22.39 -18.98 -14.75
C PRO A 121 -23.04 -17.62 -14.49
N ARG A 122 -22.58 -16.95 -13.43
CA ARG A 122 -22.95 -15.56 -13.11
C ARG A 122 -21.86 -14.62 -13.64
N THR A 123 -21.81 -14.48 -14.97
CA THR A 123 -20.71 -13.84 -15.71
C THR A 123 -20.45 -12.38 -15.30
N ALA A 124 -21.46 -11.51 -15.39
CA ALA A 124 -21.31 -10.08 -15.06
C ALA A 124 -20.98 -9.85 -13.58
N ARG A 125 -21.59 -10.63 -12.69
CA ARG A 125 -21.39 -10.52 -11.24
C ARG A 125 -20.00 -10.98 -10.82
N SER A 126 -19.49 -12.04 -11.44
CA SER A 126 -18.12 -12.53 -11.21
C SER A 126 -17.07 -11.53 -11.72
N LEU A 127 -17.29 -10.95 -12.90
CA LEU A 127 -16.37 -9.95 -13.46
C LEU A 127 -16.31 -8.66 -12.63
N LEU A 128 -17.46 -8.16 -12.16
CA LEU A 128 -17.56 -6.91 -11.40
C LEU A 128 -17.02 -7.03 -9.97
N HIS A 129 -17.22 -8.17 -9.30
CA HIS A 129 -16.77 -8.37 -7.92
C HIS A 129 -15.41 -9.06 -7.80
N GLY A 130 -14.86 -9.61 -8.89
CA GLY A 130 -13.61 -10.36 -8.85
C GLY A 130 -13.71 -11.73 -8.17
N LEU A 131 -14.93 -12.19 -7.88
CA LEU A 131 -15.15 -13.52 -7.30
C LEU A 131 -14.97 -14.60 -8.38
N PRO A 132 -14.26 -15.69 -8.08
CA PRO A 132 -14.18 -16.82 -9.00
C PRO A 132 -15.56 -17.46 -9.18
N SER A 133 -15.94 -17.71 -10.43
CA SER A 133 -17.13 -18.45 -10.81
C SER A 133 -16.78 -19.93 -10.97
N PRO A 134 -17.30 -20.83 -10.11
CA PRO A 134 -16.95 -22.25 -10.16
C PRO A 134 -17.49 -22.96 -11.41
N SER A 135 -18.40 -22.35 -12.16
CA SER A 135 -18.96 -22.90 -13.38
C SER A 135 -18.20 -22.50 -14.65
N SER A 136 -17.32 -21.50 -14.58
CA SER A 136 -16.56 -21.01 -15.74
C SER A 136 -15.18 -20.51 -15.30
N SER A 137 -14.16 -21.29 -15.66
CA SER A 137 -12.76 -20.95 -15.40
C SER A 137 -12.33 -19.69 -16.17
N THR A 138 -12.80 -19.51 -17.41
CA THR A 138 -12.42 -18.37 -18.26
C THR A 138 -12.85 -17.02 -17.68
N ILE A 139 -14.05 -16.92 -17.12
CA ILE A 139 -14.53 -15.69 -16.47
C ILE A 139 -13.74 -15.41 -15.18
N SER A 140 -13.42 -16.46 -14.43
CA SER A 140 -12.60 -16.35 -13.21
C SER A 140 -11.21 -15.82 -13.54
N VAL A 141 -10.56 -16.40 -14.56
CA VAL A 141 -9.27 -15.95 -15.08
C VAL A 141 -9.35 -14.51 -15.60
N GLY A 142 -10.40 -14.16 -16.34
CA GLY A 142 -10.61 -12.80 -16.83
C GLY A 142 -10.72 -11.78 -15.70
N SER A 143 -11.46 -12.10 -14.63
CA SER A 143 -11.60 -11.21 -13.48
C SER A 143 -10.31 -11.04 -12.67
N LEU A 144 -9.49 -12.09 -12.58
CA LEU A 144 -8.14 -12.03 -12.02
C LEU A 144 -7.22 -11.18 -12.90
N LEU A 145 -7.24 -11.38 -14.23
CA LEU A 145 -6.42 -10.65 -15.18
C LEU A 145 -6.67 -9.14 -15.10
N VAL A 146 -7.93 -8.71 -14.95
CA VAL A 146 -8.27 -7.29 -14.75
C VAL A 146 -7.56 -6.73 -13.51
N ASN A 147 -7.58 -7.44 -12.38
CA ASN A 147 -6.90 -6.99 -11.16
C ASN A 147 -5.37 -7.00 -11.33
N VAL A 148 -4.81 -7.96 -12.07
CA VAL A 148 -3.38 -8.01 -12.41
C VAL A 148 -2.97 -6.83 -13.30
N VAL A 149 -3.74 -6.52 -14.34
CA VAL A 149 -3.45 -5.38 -15.23
C VAL A 149 -3.48 -4.06 -14.47
N LEU A 150 -4.44 -3.88 -13.55
CA LEU A 150 -4.48 -2.71 -12.68
C LEU A 150 -3.23 -2.61 -11.79
N LEU A 151 -2.78 -3.73 -11.20
CA LEU A 151 -1.55 -3.75 -10.43
C LEU A 151 -0.33 -3.38 -11.29
N LEU A 152 -0.22 -3.92 -12.50
CA LEU A 152 0.87 -3.60 -13.43
C LEU A 152 0.88 -2.12 -13.82
N MET A 153 -0.28 -1.51 -14.05
CA MET A 153 -0.39 -0.07 -14.31
C MET A 153 0.06 0.78 -13.12
N ILE A 154 -0.29 0.37 -11.90
CA ILE A 154 0.18 1.02 -10.66
C ILE A 154 1.71 0.92 -10.54
N LEU A 155 2.26 -0.28 -10.78
CA LEU A 155 3.71 -0.51 -10.72
C LEU A 155 4.45 0.27 -11.80
N ASP A 156 3.95 0.31 -13.02
CA ASP A 156 4.51 1.15 -14.09
C ASP A 156 4.52 2.61 -13.64
N TYR A 157 3.39 3.16 -13.19
CA TYR A 157 3.33 4.56 -12.73
C TYR A 157 4.33 4.88 -11.60
N CYS A 158 4.44 4.00 -10.60
CA CYS A 158 5.35 4.18 -9.47
C CYS A 158 6.83 4.09 -9.85
N TYR A 159 7.18 3.08 -10.66
CA TYR A 159 8.58 2.70 -10.86
C TYR A 159 9.14 3.14 -12.20
N ARG A 160 8.32 3.57 -13.15
CA ARG A 160 8.78 4.03 -14.48
C ARG A 160 9.78 5.18 -14.38
N SER A 161 9.51 6.16 -13.52
CA SER A 161 10.46 7.27 -13.30
C SER A 161 11.81 6.77 -12.78
N ARG A 162 11.80 5.86 -11.81
CA ARG A 162 13.01 5.34 -11.18
C ARG A 162 13.82 4.41 -12.09
N ILE A 163 13.13 3.55 -12.84
CA ILE A 163 13.77 2.52 -13.68
C ILE A 163 14.20 3.10 -15.03
N TRP A 164 13.36 3.90 -15.68
CA TRP A 164 13.58 4.33 -17.07
C TRP A 164 14.26 5.69 -17.18
N TYR A 165 14.10 6.55 -16.16
CA TYR A 165 14.65 7.90 -16.16
C TYR A 165 15.56 8.14 -14.94
N PRO A 166 16.61 7.33 -14.75
CA PRO A 166 17.50 7.51 -13.62
C PRO A 166 18.40 8.73 -13.84
N ALA A 167 18.16 9.79 -13.08
CA ALA A 167 18.86 11.06 -13.19
C ALA A 167 20.21 11.07 -12.41
N HIS A 168 21.15 10.20 -12.80
CA HIS A 168 22.45 10.04 -12.12
C HIS A 168 23.42 11.21 -12.37
N ASP A 169 23.32 11.83 -13.54
CA ASP A 169 24.12 12.95 -14.04
C ASP A 169 23.47 14.31 -13.81
N LEU A 170 22.36 14.36 -13.07
CA LEU A 170 21.63 15.58 -12.82
C LEU A 170 22.42 16.50 -11.89
N SER A 171 22.92 17.61 -12.45
CA SER A 171 23.40 18.76 -11.69
C SER A 171 22.33 19.85 -11.62
N PHE A 172 22.16 20.44 -10.44
CA PHE A 172 21.26 21.57 -10.28
C PHE A 172 21.69 22.49 -9.14
N SER A 173 21.30 23.75 -9.23
CA SER A 173 21.33 24.67 -8.10
C SER A 173 19.91 25.15 -7.81
N ARG A 174 19.51 25.12 -6.54
CA ARG A 174 18.22 25.65 -6.10
C ARG A 174 18.38 26.54 -4.89
N LEU A 175 17.59 27.60 -4.86
CA LEU A 175 17.46 28.46 -3.69
C LEU A 175 16.74 27.69 -2.59
N GLY A 176 17.40 27.58 -1.45
CA GLY A 176 16.82 27.11 -0.20
C GLY A 176 16.21 28.25 0.59
N TYR A 177 16.38 28.20 1.90
CA TYR A 177 15.87 29.22 2.81
C TYR A 177 16.64 30.55 2.65
N VAL A 178 15.92 31.65 2.54
CA VAL A 178 16.47 33.00 2.47
C VAL A 178 16.09 33.77 3.73
N SER A 179 17.08 34.15 4.52
CA SER A 179 16.92 34.98 5.71
C SER A 179 17.10 36.47 5.40
N HIS A 180 17.03 37.31 6.42
CA HIS A 180 17.25 38.75 6.36
C HIS A 180 18.72 39.14 6.17
N LYS A 181 19.66 38.24 6.48
CA LYS A 181 21.12 38.43 6.30
C LYS A 181 21.79 37.31 5.53
N THR A 182 21.22 36.12 5.51
CA THR A 182 21.78 34.96 4.80
C THR A 182 20.88 34.47 3.67
N ALA A 183 21.44 33.73 2.73
CA ALA A 183 20.71 32.97 1.73
C ALA A 183 21.38 31.61 1.54
N ASN A 184 20.61 30.54 1.69
CA ASN A 184 21.12 29.18 1.54
C ASN A 184 20.76 28.68 0.13
N ILE A 185 21.73 28.10 -0.55
CA ILE A 185 21.59 27.54 -1.90
C ILE A 185 21.97 26.06 -1.79
N LEU A 186 21.05 25.18 -2.18
CA LEU A 186 21.34 23.76 -2.28
C LEU A 186 21.82 23.46 -3.70
N VAL A 187 22.98 22.83 -3.79
CA VAL A 187 23.61 22.49 -5.05
C VAL A 187 23.80 20.99 -5.08
N ARG A 188 23.61 20.40 -6.26
CA ARG A 188 23.98 19.03 -6.60
C ARG A 188 24.91 19.05 -7.80
N GLU A 189 26.05 18.39 -7.71
CA GLU A 189 26.99 18.21 -8.83
C GLU A 189 27.66 16.84 -8.74
N PRO A 190 27.23 15.87 -9.58
CA PRO A 190 27.83 14.54 -9.61
C PRO A 190 29.17 14.49 -10.36
N ASP A 191 29.45 15.42 -11.28
CA ASP A 191 30.69 15.43 -12.05
C ASP A 191 31.86 16.00 -11.22
N GLN A 192 32.84 15.14 -10.93
CA GLN A 192 34.03 15.54 -10.17
C GLN A 192 34.96 16.47 -10.95
N ALA A 193 34.87 16.50 -12.29
CA ALA A 193 35.68 17.41 -13.11
C ALA A 193 35.24 18.89 -12.96
N GLN A 194 34.03 19.14 -12.48
CA GLN A 194 33.50 20.49 -12.24
C GLN A 194 33.85 21.03 -10.84
N LEU A 195 34.50 20.22 -10.00
CA LEU A 195 34.98 20.64 -8.69
C LEU A 195 36.36 21.31 -8.80
N PRO A 196 36.67 22.31 -7.96
CA PRO A 196 35.83 22.84 -6.88
C PRO A 196 34.70 23.76 -7.40
N LEU A 197 33.54 23.71 -6.73
CA LEU A 197 32.42 24.59 -7.06
C LEU A 197 32.58 25.94 -6.37
N LEU A 198 32.68 27.01 -7.16
CA LEU A 198 32.77 28.38 -6.64
C LEU A 198 31.42 29.09 -6.74
N LEU A 199 30.88 29.52 -5.61
CA LEU A 199 29.67 30.33 -5.55
C LEU A 199 30.03 31.82 -5.54
N SER A 200 29.56 32.53 -6.56
CA SER A 200 29.70 33.97 -6.67
C SER A 200 28.34 34.66 -6.73
N TYR A 201 28.24 35.86 -6.17
CA TYR A 201 27.01 36.63 -6.13
C TYR A 201 27.24 38.11 -6.44
N ARG A 202 26.21 38.80 -6.92
CA ARG A 202 26.22 40.25 -7.15
C ARG A 202 24.81 40.83 -7.03
N PHE A 203 24.68 42.15 -6.99
CA PHE A 203 23.37 42.80 -7.06
C PHE A 203 22.73 42.58 -8.43
N ALA A 204 21.46 42.16 -8.44
CA ALA A 204 20.74 41.89 -9.69
C ALA A 204 20.31 43.18 -10.40
N HIS A 205 19.98 44.22 -9.64
CA HIS A 205 19.52 45.52 -10.13
C HIS A 205 20.01 46.62 -9.19
N ARG A 206 20.17 47.84 -9.71
CA ARG A 206 20.50 49.02 -8.88
C ARG A 206 19.40 49.21 -7.83
N PRO A 207 19.72 49.18 -6.52
CA PRO A 207 18.71 49.32 -5.48
C PRO A 207 18.07 50.71 -5.54
N ARG A 208 16.73 50.75 -5.52
CA ARG A 208 15.95 52.01 -5.63
C ARG A 208 16.23 53.01 -4.50
N HIS A 209 16.74 52.54 -3.36
CA HIS A 209 16.98 53.36 -2.17
C HIS A 209 18.37 54.02 -2.11
N HIS A 210 19.27 53.71 -3.05
CA HIS A 210 20.65 54.22 -3.03
C HIS A 210 21.02 54.84 -4.38
N ALA A 211 20.41 55.99 -4.71
CA ALA A 211 20.75 56.75 -5.91
C ALA A 211 22.19 57.32 -5.87
N PHE A 212 22.76 57.51 -4.67
CA PHE A 212 24.04 58.21 -4.44
C PHE A 212 25.20 57.34 -3.97
N SER A 213 25.00 56.04 -3.73
CA SER A 213 26.10 55.11 -3.40
C SER A 213 26.61 54.43 -4.67
N GLN A 214 27.93 54.29 -4.78
CA GLN A 214 28.59 53.58 -5.88
C GLN A 214 28.01 52.16 -5.96
N PHE A 215 27.30 51.87 -7.05
CA PHE A 215 26.72 50.56 -7.27
C PHE A 215 27.84 49.57 -7.57
N ASP A 216 28.18 48.74 -6.59
CA ASP A 216 29.16 47.67 -6.75
C ASP A 216 28.53 46.47 -7.47
N GLY A 217 28.57 46.50 -8.81
CA GLY A 217 28.10 45.41 -9.67
C GLY A 217 29.08 44.24 -9.80
N ALA A 218 30.21 44.26 -9.09
CA ALA A 218 31.23 43.22 -9.20
C ALA A 218 30.74 41.89 -8.60
N TRP A 219 31.24 40.79 -9.16
CA TRP A 219 31.02 39.47 -8.62
C TRP A 219 31.83 39.28 -7.34
N LYS A 220 31.14 38.90 -6.26
CA LYS A 220 31.74 38.61 -4.95
C LYS A 220 31.73 37.12 -4.71
N HIS A 221 32.82 36.60 -4.20
CA HIS A 221 32.91 35.21 -3.77
C HIS A 221 32.15 35.01 -2.45
N ALA A 222 31.39 33.92 -2.33
CA ALA A 222 30.67 33.57 -1.10
C ALA A 222 31.19 32.28 -0.45
N ALA A 223 31.36 31.22 -1.22
CA ALA A 223 31.75 29.91 -0.70
C ALA A 223 32.32 29.02 -1.80
N THR A 224 33.11 28.02 -1.39
CA THR A 224 33.67 26.97 -2.25
C THR A 224 33.28 25.59 -1.72
N VAL A 225 33.03 24.63 -2.62
CA VAL A 225 32.88 23.20 -2.28
C VAL A 225 33.95 22.41 -3.01
N ASP A 226 34.84 21.78 -2.24
CA ASP A 226 35.98 21.06 -2.81
C ASP A 226 35.66 19.59 -3.13
N SER A 227 34.71 18.99 -2.41
CA SER A 227 34.33 17.60 -2.62
C SER A 227 32.84 17.34 -2.38
N LEU A 228 32.27 16.51 -3.26
CA LEU A 228 30.92 15.99 -3.18
C LEU A 228 30.99 14.47 -3.34
N THR A 229 30.28 13.74 -2.48
CA THR A 229 30.35 12.27 -2.48
C THR A 229 28.96 11.67 -2.60
N ASN A 230 28.91 10.41 -3.03
CA ASN A 230 27.67 9.64 -3.13
C ASN A 230 26.95 9.52 -1.76
N LYS A 231 27.67 9.62 -0.64
CA LYS A 231 27.06 9.57 0.71
C LYS A 231 26.06 10.69 0.95
N THR A 232 26.29 11.87 0.38
CA THR A 232 25.38 13.02 0.45
C THR A 232 24.59 13.21 -0.85
N ASP A 233 24.52 12.18 -1.70
CA ASP A 233 23.89 12.22 -3.02
C ASP A 233 24.44 13.38 -3.89
N PHE A 234 25.75 13.63 -3.75
CA PHE A 234 26.48 14.72 -4.39
C PHE A 234 25.88 16.11 -4.12
N THR A 235 25.25 16.30 -2.96
CA THR A 235 24.65 17.57 -2.56
C THR A 235 25.47 18.31 -1.50
N ALA A 236 25.47 19.65 -1.59
CA ALA A 236 25.98 20.56 -0.57
C ALA A 236 25.10 21.80 -0.44
N ALA A 237 25.02 22.34 0.78
CA ALA A 237 24.33 23.59 1.08
C ALA A 237 25.35 24.71 1.24
N LEU A 238 25.33 25.68 0.33
CA LEU A 238 26.16 26.87 0.37
C LEU A 238 25.40 28.05 0.96
N THR A 239 26.04 28.80 1.84
CA THR A 239 25.42 29.95 2.51
C THR A 239 26.12 31.22 2.07
N ILE A 240 25.36 32.16 1.53
CA ILE A 240 25.81 33.54 1.33
C ILE A 240 25.47 34.31 2.60
N ALA A 241 26.47 34.91 3.24
CA ALA A 241 26.32 35.73 4.44
C ALA A 241 26.23 37.23 4.12
N ASP A 242 25.89 38.03 5.12
CA ASP A 242 25.95 39.51 5.11
C ASP A 242 25.26 40.22 3.95
N LEU A 243 24.19 39.63 3.42
CA LEU A 243 23.37 40.28 2.41
C LEU A 243 22.49 41.37 3.03
N GLN A 244 22.27 42.44 2.28
CA GLN A 244 21.41 43.56 2.68
C GLN A 244 19.92 43.22 2.58
N PRO A 245 19.08 43.67 3.53
CA PRO A 245 17.63 43.45 3.48
C PRO A 245 17.01 44.15 2.26
N ASP A 246 15.88 43.62 1.79
CA ASP A 246 15.09 44.16 0.67
C ASP A 246 15.85 44.40 -0.67
N THR A 247 16.97 43.71 -0.83
CA THR A 247 17.79 43.82 -2.04
C THR A 247 17.78 42.53 -2.85
N ARG A 248 17.75 42.65 -4.18
CA ARG A 248 17.81 41.51 -5.10
C ARG A 248 19.25 41.21 -5.48
N TYR A 249 19.61 39.94 -5.35
CA TYR A 249 20.91 39.42 -5.75
C TYR A 249 20.73 38.40 -6.87
N GLN A 250 21.76 38.24 -7.70
CA GLN A 250 21.92 37.08 -8.55
C GLN A 250 23.13 36.30 -8.06
N TYR A 251 23.11 34.99 -8.24
CA TYR A 251 24.27 34.14 -8.00
C TYR A 251 24.58 33.32 -9.24
N ILE A 252 25.84 32.92 -9.36
CA ILE A 252 26.36 32.02 -10.37
C ILE A 252 27.29 31.02 -9.69
N LEU A 253 27.30 29.79 -10.19
CA LEU A 253 28.29 28.78 -9.84
C LEU A 253 29.30 28.60 -10.97
N SER A 254 30.48 28.06 -10.65
CA SER A 254 31.53 27.75 -11.64
C SER A 254 31.05 26.81 -12.77
N ASN A 255 30.10 25.91 -12.49
CA ASN A 255 29.43 25.05 -13.47
C ASN A 255 28.32 25.75 -14.28
N ASN A 256 28.34 27.08 -14.35
CA ASN A 256 27.42 27.92 -15.14
C ASN A 256 25.94 27.86 -14.72
N HIS A 257 25.60 27.22 -13.59
CA HIS A 257 24.26 27.31 -12.99
C HIS A 257 24.01 28.72 -12.43
N LYS A 258 22.80 29.26 -12.65
CA LYS A 258 22.42 30.65 -12.29
C LYS A 258 21.08 30.70 -11.57
N GLY A 259 20.91 31.68 -10.68
CA GLY A 259 19.62 31.95 -10.05
C GLY A 259 19.51 33.36 -9.48
N THR A 260 18.27 33.82 -9.24
CA THR A 260 17.98 35.17 -8.72
C THR A 260 17.13 35.11 -7.44
N PRO A 261 17.75 35.13 -6.25
CA PRO A 261 17.00 35.25 -5.00
C PRO A 261 16.29 36.60 -4.87
N ARG A 262 14.99 36.54 -4.60
CA ARG A 262 14.20 37.72 -4.19
C ARG A 262 13.83 37.60 -2.72
N ARG A 263 14.28 38.55 -1.91
CA ARG A 263 13.90 38.65 -0.49
C ARG A 263 12.45 39.10 -0.33
N ARG A 264 11.81 38.62 0.74
CA ARG A 264 10.58 39.22 1.28
C ARG A 264 10.96 40.39 2.18
N ALA A 265 10.23 41.50 2.08
CA ALA A 265 10.40 42.64 2.97
C ALA A 265 10.27 42.19 4.43
N ARG A 266 11.06 42.80 5.31
CA ARG A 266 11.01 42.56 6.75
C ARG A 266 9.59 42.87 7.22
N ARG A 267 8.79 41.84 7.54
CA ARG A 267 7.51 42.05 8.22
C ARG A 267 7.85 42.60 9.59
N ALA A 268 7.71 43.91 9.75
CA ALA A 268 7.86 44.56 11.04
C ALA A 268 6.92 43.84 12.00
N VAL A 269 7.48 43.16 13.00
CA VAL A 269 6.70 42.68 14.14
C VAL A 269 6.16 43.95 14.78
N ARG A 270 4.87 44.22 14.52
CA ARG A 270 4.14 45.34 15.09
C ARG A 270 4.14 45.09 16.60
N ARG A 271 5.07 45.72 17.32
CA ARG A 271 5.04 45.74 18.78
C ARG A 271 3.66 46.27 19.17
N PRO A 272 2.88 45.56 20.00
CA PRO A 272 1.63 46.13 20.49
C PRO A 272 1.97 47.43 21.22
N ALA A 273 1.27 48.49 20.83
CA ALA A 273 1.41 49.80 21.46
C ALA A 273 1.23 49.62 22.97
N ARG A 274 2.25 49.97 23.74
CA ARG A 274 2.20 50.02 25.20
C ARG A 274 1.18 51.09 25.55
N VAL A 275 -0.04 50.68 25.88
CA VAL A 275 -1.09 51.58 26.36
C VAL A 275 -0.57 52.20 27.65
N ARG A 276 -0.22 53.49 27.57
CA ARG A 276 0.21 54.30 28.70
C ARG A 276 -1.04 54.59 29.54
N ARG A 277 -1.24 53.84 30.62
CA ARG A 277 -2.26 54.13 31.64
C ARG A 277 -1.71 55.19 32.59
N ASP A 278 -1.76 56.45 32.19
CA ASP A 278 -1.54 57.58 33.09
C ASP A 278 -2.67 58.60 32.86
N ALA A 279 -3.68 58.58 33.74
CA ALA A 279 -4.49 59.73 34.18
C ALA A 279 -5.72 59.24 34.95
N LEU A 280 -5.60 59.12 36.28
CA LEU A 280 -6.72 59.18 37.21
C LEU A 280 -7.16 60.66 37.31
N PRO A 281 -8.42 61.04 37.06
CA PRO A 281 -8.95 62.30 37.55
C PRO A 281 -9.40 62.15 39.01
N ALA A 282 -8.90 63.09 39.82
CA ALA A 282 -9.16 63.22 41.25
C ALA A 282 -10.63 63.53 41.57
N ALA A 283 -11.02 63.10 42.77
CA ALA A 283 -12.33 63.25 43.39
C ALA A 283 -12.86 64.70 43.39
N ALA A 284 -14.10 64.88 42.95
CA ALA A 284 -14.91 66.08 43.20
C ALA A 284 -16.01 65.73 44.21
N GLY A 285 -16.00 66.45 45.33
CA GLY A 285 -16.75 66.17 46.54
C GLY A 285 -18.25 66.45 46.46
N TYR A 286 -18.98 65.68 47.27
CA TYR A 286 -20.37 65.86 47.66
C TYR A 286 -20.45 66.98 48.73
N ARG A 287 -21.13 68.08 48.41
CA ARG A 287 -21.77 69.05 49.34
C ARG A 287 -23.10 69.35 48.66
N GLY A 288 -24.27 69.04 49.19
CA GLY A 288 -24.79 69.44 50.49
C GLY A 288 -26.11 70.14 50.18
N ALA A 289 -27.23 69.39 50.24
CA ALA A 289 -28.58 69.91 50.09
C ALA A 289 -29.23 69.92 51.48
N LEU A 290 -29.44 71.11 52.03
CA LEU A 290 -30.27 71.39 53.21
C LEU A 290 -30.45 72.91 53.32
N ALA A 291 -31.64 73.40 52.95
CA ALA A 291 -32.32 74.56 53.54
C ALA A 291 -33.64 74.83 52.78
N ALA A 292 -34.74 74.30 53.33
CA ALA A 292 -35.99 75.01 53.53
C ALA A 292 -36.39 74.77 54.99
#